data_AF-A0A536N377-F1
#
_entry.id   AF-A0A536N377-F1
#
_cell.length_a   1.000
_cell.length_b   1.000
_cell.length_c   1.000
_cell.angle_alpha   90.00
_cell.angle_beta   90.00
_cell.angle_gamma   90.00
#
_symmetry.space_group_name_H-M   'P 1'
#
loop_
_entity.id
_entity.type
_entity.pdbx_description
1 polymer ?
#
loop_
_entity_poly.entity_id
_entity_poly.type
_entity_poly.pdbx_seq_one_letter_code
_entity_poly.pdbx_strand_id
1 'polypeptide(L)'
;MIGWSVDRGHPGPLIFEFISGLLGGIAGGCRRSDNNSDDSFGGSVVKRPKARIGDVFQIPLHPGQVGHGQVVAVNSGPGPLYVVIFRRAWPLDAQPDIRNIVADEIALVAPTMDALIWHGKWPLVGNLAPELDRVPFPAYRITVGAADRWFIETFDHARRRLPNPGELEKLTNPTSVAPIRLQRAIRAINGLEPWDPTWNELTYESVLARCIPV
;
A
#
# COMPACT_ATOMS: atom_id res chain seq x y z
N MET A 1 -55.36 38.08 -29.13
CA MET A 1 -56.57 38.14 -28.29
C MET A 1 -56.58 36.86 -27.46
N ILE A 2 -56.30 36.97 -26.15
CA ILE A 2 -56.76 36.16 -24.98
C ILE A 2 -56.61 34.62 -25.09
N GLY A 3 -55.98 33.86 -24.18
CA GLY A 3 -55.37 34.14 -22.88
C GLY A 3 -55.21 32.86 -22.01
N TRP A 4 -54.32 32.96 -20.98
CA TRP A 4 -54.33 32.33 -19.63
C TRP A 4 -54.10 30.79 -19.53
N SER A 5 -53.43 30.19 -18.53
CA SER A 5 -52.76 30.63 -17.29
C SER A 5 -51.94 29.47 -16.67
N VAL A 6 -50.87 29.81 -15.94
CA VAL A 6 -50.42 29.26 -14.61
C VAL A 6 -49.81 27.83 -14.59
N ASP A 7 -48.68 27.51 -13.96
CA ASP A 7 -47.89 28.21 -12.92
C ASP A 7 -46.38 27.87 -12.95
N ARG A 8 -45.56 28.80 -12.42
CA ARG A 8 -44.13 28.61 -12.09
C ARG A 8 -43.98 28.53 -10.57
N GLY A 9 -43.26 27.52 -10.07
CA GLY A 9 -42.79 27.46 -8.68
C GLY A 9 -41.26 27.42 -8.62
N HIS A 10 -40.65 28.49 -8.12
CA HIS A 10 -39.24 28.61 -7.73
C HIS A 10 -39.15 28.67 -6.17
N PRO A 11 -37.97 28.70 -5.52
CA PRO A 11 -37.61 27.86 -4.37
C PRO A 11 -37.59 28.60 -3.01
N GLY A 12 -37.43 27.87 -1.90
CA GLY A 12 -37.26 28.43 -0.54
C GLY A 12 -37.12 27.35 0.56
N PRO A 13 -36.63 27.69 1.77
CA PRO A 13 -35.36 27.14 2.27
C PRO A 13 -35.39 26.29 3.56
N LEU A 14 -34.18 25.82 3.92
CA LEU A 14 -33.70 25.10 5.10
C LEU A 14 -34.24 25.58 6.46
N ILE A 15 -34.66 24.63 7.31
CA ILE A 15 -34.65 24.75 8.78
C ILE A 15 -34.35 23.35 9.37
N PHE A 16 -33.22 23.21 10.07
CA PHE A 16 -32.91 22.06 10.94
C PHE A 16 -33.11 22.53 12.38
N GLU A 17 -34.22 22.15 13.00
CA GLU A 17 -34.52 22.44 14.40
C GLU A 17 -33.82 21.41 15.31
N PHE A 18 -33.07 21.94 16.28
CA PHE A 18 -32.47 21.25 17.41
C PHE A 18 -33.55 21.11 18.49
N ILE A 19 -33.91 19.89 18.89
CA ILE A 19 -34.74 19.67 20.09
C ILE A 19 -33.96 18.82 21.09
N SER A 20 -33.50 19.51 22.14
CA SER A 20 -33.11 18.94 23.43
C SER A 20 -34.38 18.69 24.25
N GLY A 21 -34.47 17.52 24.90
CA GLY A 21 -35.62 17.14 25.71
C GLY A 21 -35.23 16.13 26.80
N LEU A 22 -35.04 16.67 28.00
CA LEU A 22 -34.73 16.02 29.27
C LEU A 22 -36.03 15.54 29.95
N LEU A 23 -35.99 14.42 30.69
CA LEU A 23 -36.72 14.08 31.95
C LEU A 23 -36.65 12.56 32.16
N GLY A 24 -35.99 12.06 33.21
CA GLY A 24 -36.59 11.72 34.52
C GLY A 24 -37.12 10.28 34.48
N GLY A 25 -36.70 9.28 35.26
CA GLY A 25 -36.08 9.20 36.59
C GLY A 25 -36.96 8.24 37.41
N ILE A 26 -36.48 7.05 37.80
CA ILE A 26 -37.01 6.30 38.96
C ILE A 26 -36.07 5.17 39.40
N ALA A 27 -35.94 5.07 40.72
CA ALA A 27 -35.13 4.12 41.47
C ALA A 27 -35.72 2.70 41.46
N GLY A 28 -34.83 1.70 41.50
CA GLY A 28 -35.18 0.30 41.71
C GLY A 28 -33.95 -0.50 42.08
N GLY A 29 -33.67 -0.61 43.38
CA GLY A 29 -32.58 -1.44 43.88
C GLY A 29 -32.88 -2.93 43.72
N CYS A 30 -31.93 -3.68 43.17
CA CYS A 30 -31.79 -5.11 43.41
C CYS A 30 -30.30 -5.41 43.62
N ARG A 31 -29.95 -5.73 44.87
CA ARG A 31 -28.68 -6.42 45.20
C ARG A 31 -28.63 -7.74 44.44
N ARG A 32 -27.56 -7.98 43.68
CA ARG A 32 -27.11 -9.32 43.34
C ARG A 32 -25.59 -9.39 43.45
N SER A 33 -25.20 -10.14 44.49
CA SER A 33 -24.07 -11.05 44.60
C SER A 33 -22.96 -10.94 43.55
N ASP A 34 -21.80 -10.54 44.04
CA ASP A 34 -20.45 -11.02 43.74
C ASP A 34 -20.33 -12.07 42.63
N ASN A 35 -19.50 -11.73 41.63
CA ASN A 35 -18.52 -12.66 41.05
C ASN A 35 -17.40 -11.82 40.43
N ASN A 36 -16.42 -11.49 41.27
CA ASN A 36 -15.11 -11.02 40.84
C ASN A 36 -14.41 -12.20 40.13
N SER A 37 -14.51 -12.24 38.81
CA SER A 37 -13.61 -13.04 37.99
C SER A 37 -12.59 -12.08 37.41
N ASP A 38 -11.42 -12.07 38.06
CA ASP A 38 -10.20 -11.48 37.53
C ASP A 38 -9.80 -12.22 36.25
N ASP A 39 -10.42 -11.89 35.12
CA ASP A 39 -9.87 -12.24 33.80
C ASP A 39 -8.74 -11.25 33.47
N SER A 40 -7.63 -11.46 34.15
CA SER A 40 -6.34 -10.85 33.83
C SER A 40 -5.75 -11.48 32.57
N PHE A 41 -6.40 -11.32 31.42
CA PHE A 41 -5.73 -11.42 30.13
C PHE A 41 -5.24 -10.04 29.73
N GLY A 42 -4.12 -9.64 30.34
CA GLY A 42 -3.24 -8.60 29.83
C GLY A 42 -2.60 -9.03 28.51
N GLY A 43 -3.43 -9.30 27.49
CA GLY A 43 -2.98 -9.36 26.12
C GLY A 43 -2.58 -7.94 25.73
N SER A 44 -1.27 -7.65 25.75
CA SER A 44 -0.77 -6.48 25.05
C SER A 44 -1.31 -6.56 23.62
N VAL A 45 -2.21 -5.65 23.27
CA VAL A 45 -2.70 -5.54 21.90
C VAL A 45 -1.46 -5.18 21.09
N VAL A 46 -0.86 -6.18 20.44
CA VAL A 46 0.29 -5.98 19.56
C VAL A 46 -0.22 -5.06 18.47
N LYS A 47 0.15 -3.77 18.58
CA LYS A 47 -0.24 -2.75 17.61
C LYS A 47 0.41 -3.13 16.29
N ARG A 48 -0.39 -3.67 15.38
CA ARG A 48 0.09 -4.09 14.07
C ARG A 48 0.51 -2.84 13.30
N PRO A 49 1.77 -2.76 12.84
CA PRO A 49 2.28 -1.55 12.21
C PRO A 49 1.60 -1.38 10.85
N LYS A 50 1.09 -0.18 10.59
CA LYS A 50 0.69 0.23 9.24
C LYS A 50 1.93 0.75 8.54
N ALA A 51 2.29 0.14 7.41
CA ALA A 51 3.41 0.59 6.59
C ALA A 51 3.14 1.99 6.00
N ARG A 52 4.19 2.82 5.95
CA ARG A 52 4.16 4.19 5.43
C ARG A 52 5.30 4.40 4.44
N ILE A 53 5.18 5.43 3.61
CA ILE A 53 6.27 5.85 2.72
C ILE A 53 7.54 6.10 3.53
N GLY A 54 8.65 5.57 3.02
CA GLY A 54 9.97 5.64 3.62
C GLY A 54 10.27 4.55 4.65
N ASP A 55 9.28 3.75 5.08
CA ASP A 55 9.55 2.64 6.00
C ASP A 55 10.48 1.63 5.35
N VAL A 56 11.59 1.33 6.04
CA VAL A 56 12.57 0.32 5.65
C VAL A 56 12.27 -0.94 6.45
N PHE A 57 12.18 -2.06 5.76
CA PHE A 57 11.82 -3.35 6.32
C PHE A 57 12.88 -4.41 6.02
N GLN A 58 12.96 -5.40 6.90
CA GLN A 58 13.89 -6.52 6.79
C GLN A 58 13.20 -7.75 6.20
N ILE A 59 13.89 -8.47 5.31
CA ILE A 59 13.41 -9.67 4.65
C ILE A 59 14.28 -10.85 5.09
N PRO A 60 13.73 -11.88 5.75
CA PRO A 60 14.52 -13.05 6.12
C PRO A 60 14.90 -13.87 4.88
N LEU A 61 16.20 -14.09 4.66
CA LEU A 61 16.73 -14.88 3.55
C LEU A 61 17.08 -16.30 3.98
N HIS A 62 17.79 -16.42 5.11
CA HIS A 62 18.20 -17.65 5.78
C HIS A 62 18.40 -17.34 7.29
N PRO A 63 18.47 -18.32 8.23
CA PRO A 63 18.56 -18.03 9.67
C PRO A 63 19.64 -17.06 10.13
N GLY A 64 20.72 -16.84 9.36
CA GLY A 64 21.76 -15.86 9.67
C GLY A 64 21.87 -14.67 8.73
N GLN A 65 20.97 -14.54 7.74
CA GLN A 65 21.06 -13.51 6.71
C GLN A 65 19.72 -12.87 6.38
N VAL A 66 19.78 -11.57 6.12
CA VAL A 66 18.62 -10.73 5.85
C VAL A 66 18.88 -9.82 4.66
N GLY A 67 17.84 -9.59 3.87
CA GLY A 67 17.78 -8.53 2.87
C GLY A 67 16.97 -7.36 3.42
N HIS A 68 16.92 -6.28 2.65
CA HIS A 68 16.15 -5.10 3.02
C HIS A 68 15.34 -4.59 1.83
N GLY A 69 14.22 -3.94 2.16
CA GLY A 69 13.44 -3.18 1.19
C GLY A 69 12.91 -1.90 1.81
N GLN A 70 12.33 -1.06 0.96
CA GLN A 70 11.76 0.22 1.36
C GLN A 70 10.40 0.42 0.68
N VAL A 71 9.46 0.97 1.43
CA VAL A 71 8.18 1.44 0.89
C VAL A 71 8.40 2.79 0.24
N VAL A 72 8.16 2.89 -1.07
CA VAL A 72 8.44 4.09 -1.87
C VAL A 72 7.19 4.86 -2.26
N ALA A 73 6.04 4.18 -2.34
CA ALA A 73 4.73 4.80 -2.53
C ALA A 73 3.63 3.96 -1.86
N VAL A 74 2.51 4.61 -1.55
CA VAL A 74 1.31 3.93 -1.03
C VAL A 74 0.09 4.43 -1.81
N ASN A 75 -0.80 3.52 -2.20
CA ASN A 75 -2.09 3.93 -2.75
C ASN A 75 -3.05 4.34 -1.65
N SER A 76 -3.89 5.33 -1.93
CA SER A 76 -4.95 5.77 -1.02
C SER A 76 -5.92 4.62 -0.73
N GLY A 77 -6.17 4.33 0.55
CA GLY A 77 -7.10 3.27 0.99
C GLY A 77 -6.43 1.90 1.22
N PRO A 78 -7.14 0.78 1.08
CA PRO A 78 -6.61 -0.58 1.27
C PRO A 78 -5.78 -1.07 0.06
N GLY A 79 -5.11 -0.15 -0.63
CA GLY A 79 -4.37 -0.42 -1.86
C GLY A 79 -2.99 -1.04 -1.61
N PRO A 80 -2.35 -1.54 -2.67
CA PRO A 80 -0.98 -2.05 -2.56
C PRO A 80 0.00 -0.96 -2.16
N LEU A 81 1.06 -1.39 -1.47
CA LEU A 81 2.30 -0.64 -1.31
C LEU A 81 3.13 -0.77 -2.59
N TYR A 82 3.88 0.26 -2.95
CA TYR A 82 4.98 0.12 -3.90
C TYR A 82 6.28 -0.02 -3.13
N VAL A 83 7.03 -1.08 -3.38
CA VAL A 83 8.27 -1.37 -2.66
C VAL A 83 9.43 -1.60 -3.60
N VAL A 84 10.62 -1.23 -3.13
CA VAL A 84 11.90 -1.64 -3.70
C VAL A 84 12.57 -2.61 -2.76
N ILE A 85 13.34 -3.55 -3.30
CA ILE A 85 14.18 -4.47 -2.54
C ILE A 85 15.62 -4.32 -3.01
N PHE A 86 16.52 -4.13 -2.05
CA PHE A 86 17.93 -3.93 -2.30
C PHE A 86 18.65 -5.27 -2.48
N ARG A 87 19.70 -5.29 -3.30
CA ARG A 87 20.39 -6.51 -3.73
C ARG A 87 21.14 -7.18 -2.58
N ARG A 88 21.81 -6.40 -1.74
CA ARG A 88 22.77 -6.89 -0.75
C ARG A 88 22.09 -7.61 0.42
N ALA A 89 22.59 -8.82 0.70
CA ALA A 89 22.34 -9.52 1.95
C ALA A 89 23.29 -9.04 3.06
N TRP A 90 22.77 -9.01 4.28
CA TRP A 90 23.49 -8.66 5.50
C TRP A 90 23.41 -9.80 6.51
N PRO A 91 24.43 -10.00 7.36
CA PRO A 91 24.30 -10.84 8.54
C PRO A 91 23.13 -10.35 9.42
N LEU A 92 22.38 -11.27 10.03
CA LEU A 92 21.22 -10.93 10.87
C LEU A 92 21.59 -10.04 12.07
N ASP A 93 22.79 -10.23 12.62
CA ASP A 93 23.35 -9.48 13.73
C ASP A 93 24.01 -8.16 13.30
N ALA A 94 24.18 -7.93 12.00
CA ALA A 94 24.67 -6.65 11.51
C ALA A 94 23.63 -5.56 11.74
N GLN A 95 24.09 -4.40 12.22
CA GLN A 95 23.28 -3.19 12.34
C GLN A 95 23.76 -2.15 11.31
N PRO A 96 23.49 -2.35 10.01
CA PRO A 96 23.87 -1.36 9.01
C PRO A 96 23.13 -0.05 9.24
N ASP A 97 23.81 1.07 9.00
CA ASP A 97 23.15 2.38 8.89
C ASP A 97 22.09 2.32 7.78
N ILE A 98 20.87 2.77 8.09
CA ILE A 98 19.76 2.85 7.14
C ILE A 98 20.13 3.59 5.84
N ARG A 99 21.02 4.58 5.91
CA ARG A 99 21.52 5.29 4.73
C ARG A 99 22.31 4.38 3.79
N ASN A 100 23.08 3.45 4.35
CA ASN A 100 23.82 2.46 3.57
C ASN A 100 22.88 1.41 2.97
N ILE A 101 21.78 1.10 3.66
CA ILE A 101 20.75 0.18 3.15
C ILE A 101 20.08 0.80 1.92
N VAL A 102 19.58 2.03 2.02
CA VAL A 102 18.80 2.64 0.93
C VAL A 102 19.67 3.09 -0.25
N ALA A 103 20.97 3.32 -0.03
CA ALA A 103 21.92 3.63 -1.08
C ALA A 103 22.30 2.40 -1.93
N ASP A 104 22.03 1.19 -1.46
CA ASP A 104 22.37 -0.05 -2.16
C ASP A 104 21.62 -0.20 -3.49
N GLU A 105 22.09 -1.09 -4.36
CA GLU A 105 21.48 -1.37 -5.65
C GLU A 105 20.05 -1.92 -5.50
N ILE A 106 19.09 -1.37 -6.25
CA ILE A 106 17.73 -1.89 -6.28
C ILE A 106 17.71 -3.14 -7.18
N ALA A 107 17.37 -4.29 -6.61
CA ALA A 107 17.28 -5.54 -7.36
C ALA A 107 15.86 -5.81 -7.88
N LEU A 108 14.85 -5.55 -7.05
CA LEU A 108 13.46 -5.84 -7.35
C LEU A 108 12.58 -4.62 -7.06
N VAL A 109 11.52 -4.45 -7.86
CA VAL A 109 10.52 -3.40 -7.68
C VAL A 109 9.14 -3.97 -7.99
N ALA A 110 8.18 -3.80 -7.08
CA ALA A 110 6.82 -4.27 -7.33
C ALA A 110 5.78 -3.61 -6.42
N PRO A 111 4.51 -3.57 -6.87
CA PRO A 111 3.38 -3.43 -5.98
C PRO A 111 3.17 -4.70 -5.12
N THR A 112 2.98 -4.56 -3.82
CA THR A 112 2.72 -5.67 -2.89
C THR A 112 1.70 -5.27 -1.82
N MET A 113 1.02 -6.26 -1.24
CA MET A 113 0.27 -6.05 0.00
C MET A 113 1.20 -6.04 1.22
N ASP A 114 0.73 -5.49 2.33
CA ASP A 114 1.49 -5.30 3.57
C ASP A 114 1.50 -6.53 4.50
N ALA A 115 0.94 -7.66 4.07
CA ALA A 115 0.71 -8.84 4.93
C ALA A 115 1.94 -9.29 5.73
N LEU A 116 3.13 -9.35 5.13
CA LEU A 116 4.34 -9.77 5.86
C LEU A 116 4.86 -8.70 6.82
N ILE A 117 4.65 -7.41 6.54
CA ILE A 117 4.97 -6.31 7.46
C ILE A 117 3.97 -6.31 8.63
N TRP A 118 2.67 -6.38 8.31
CA TRP A 118 1.56 -6.40 9.25
C TRP A 118 1.65 -7.55 10.27
N HIS A 119 2.08 -8.72 9.82
CA HIS A 119 2.30 -9.90 10.67
C HIS A 119 3.69 -9.95 11.31
N GLY A 120 4.51 -8.91 11.17
CA GLY A 120 5.85 -8.83 11.77
C GLY A 120 6.86 -9.83 11.19
N LYS A 121 6.56 -10.46 10.05
CA LYS A 121 7.49 -11.34 9.34
C LYS A 121 8.57 -10.56 8.61
N TRP A 122 8.24 -9.35 8.19
CA TRP A 122 9.17 -8.33 7.73
C TRP A 122 9.18 -7.16 8.71
N PRO A 123 10.03 -7.20 9.75
CA PRO A 123 10.05 -6.15 10.76
C PRO A 123 10.54 -4.83 10.15
N LEU A 124 9.97 -3.72 10.62
CA LEU A 124 10.43 -2.38 10.27
C LEU A 124 11.71 -2.06 11.06
N VAL A 125 12.73 -1.56 10.37
CA VAL A 125 14.05 -1.23 10.96
C VAL A 125 14.32 0.28 11.00
N GLY A 126 13.50 1.08 10.31
CA GLY A 126 13.55 2.53 10.37
C GLY A 126 12.68 3.19 9.31
N ASN A 127 12.77 4.51 9.21
CA ASN A 127 12.08 5.30 8.19
C ASN A 127 13.04 6.36 7.63
N LEU A 128 13.15 6.41 6.31
CA LEU A 128 13.95 7.40 5.59
C LEU A 128 13.23 7.77 4.29
N ALA A 129 13.23 9.04 3.90
CA ALA A 129 12.59 9.46 2.66
C ALA A 129 13.22 8.72 1.46
N PRO A 130 12.39 8.15 0.55
CA PRO A 130 12.90 7.46 -0.63
C PRO A 130 13.46 8.45 -1.65
N GLU A 131 14.58 8.10 -2.27
CA GLU A 131 15.13 8.82 -3.43
C GLU A 131 14.34 8.40 -4.67
N LEU A 132 13.30 9.16 -5.03
CA LEU A 132 12.35 8.74 -6.07
C LEU A 132 12.97 8.73 -7.48
N ASP A 133 14.04 9.49 -7.73
CA ASP A 133 14.69 9.62 -9.04
C ASP A 133 15.30 8.30 -9.54
N ARG A 134 15.67 7.40 -8.63
CA ARG A 134 16.21 6.07 -8.95
C ARG A 134 15.16 4.96 -8.96
N VAL A 135 13.92 5.26 -8.58
CA VAL A 135 12.82 4.28 -8.50
C VAL A 135 12.06 4.27 -9.83
N PRO A 136 12.04 3.15 -10.57
CA PRO A 136 11.25 3.06 -11.80
C PRO A 136 9.77 2.98 -11.43
N PHE A 137 8.96 3.89 -11.99
CA PHE A 137 7.51 3.87 -11.87
C PHE A 137 6.90 3.43 -13.21
N PRO A 138 6.49 2.15 -13.35
CA PRO A 138 5.97 1.64 -14.60
C PRO A 138 4.64 2.31 -14.93
N ALA A 139 4.37 2.39 -16.22
CA ALA A 139 3.07 2.81 -16.73
C ALA A 139 2.12 1.63 -16.77
N TYR A 140 0.88 1.87 -16.37
CA TYR A 140 -0.21 0.92 -16.48
C TYR A 140 -1.26 1.44 -17.43
N ARG A 141 -1.87 0.53 -18.18
CA ARG A 141 -3.14 0.84 -18.84
C ARG A 141 -4.28 0.66 -17.84
N ILE A 142 -5.16 1.64 -17.78
CA ILE A 142 -6.33 1.64 -16.89
C ILE A 142 -7.57 2.08 -17.68
N THR A 143 -8.73 1.61 -17.25
CA THR A 143 -10.02 2.15 -17.68
C THR A 143 -10.65 2.93 -16.54
N VAL A 144 -11.23 4.09 -16.86
CA VAL A 144 -11.90 4.95 -15.88
C VAL A 144 -13.33 5.21 -16.33
N GLY A 145 -14.29 4.76 -15.52
CA GLY A 145 -15.72 4.89 -15.81
C GLY A 145 -16.18 3.90 -16.87
N ALA A 146 -16.08 4.28 -18.15
CA ALA A 146 -16.53 3.47 -19.28
C ALA A 146 -15.41 2.59 -19.84
N ALA A 147 -15.75 1.37 -20.27
CA ALA A 147 -14.80 0.36 -20.75
C ALA A 147 -14.05 0.74 -22.05
N ASP A 148 -14.49 1.80 -22.73
CA ASP A 148 -13.93 2.29 -23.99
C ASP A 148 -12.92 3.44 -23.81
N ARG A 149 -12.74 3.95 -22.59
CA ARG A 149 -11.79 5.04 -22.30
C ARG A 149 -10.57 4.54 -21.55
N TRP A 150 -9.51 4.32 -22.32
CA TRP A 150 -8.20 3.93 -21.82
C TRP A 150 -7.35 5.13 -21.45
N PHE A 151 -6.68 5.02 -20.32
CA PHE A 151 -5.65 5.95 -19.87
C PHE A 151 -4.37 5.20 -19.55
N ILE A 152 -3.27 5.92 -19.62
CA ILE A 152 -1.98 5.48 -19.11
C ILE A 152 -1.75 6.20 -17.79
N GLU A 153 -1.43 5.45 -16.75
CA GLU A 153 -1.22 5.97 -15.41
C GLU A 153 -0.04 5.30 -14.72
N THR A 154 0.77 6.08 -14.01
CA THR A 154 1.83 5.55 -13.13
C THR A 154 1.28 5.06 -11.80
N PHE A 155 2.01 4.17 -11.13
CA PHE A 155 1.55 3.56 -9.86
C PHE A 155 1.07 4.59 -8.83
N ASP A 156 1.80 5.69 -8.68
CA ASP A 156 1.55 6.77 -7.73
C ASP A 156 0.38 7.69 -8.12
N HIS A 157 -0.29 7.42 -9.26
CA HIS A 157 -1.35 8.24 -9.83
C HIS A 157 -0.92 9.68 -10.17
N ALA A 158 0.38 10.01 -10.13
CA ALA A 158 0.87 11.37 -10.36
C ALA A 158 0.83 11.77 -11.84
N ARG A 159 0.96 10.80 -12.74
CA ARG A 159 0.96 11.02 -14.19
C ARG A 159 -0.16 10.21 -14.81
N ARG A 160 -1.14 10.90 -15.40
CA ARG A 160 -2.22 10.32 -16.20
C ARG A 160 -2.33 11.03 -17.54
N ARG A 161 -2.39 10.26 -18.64
CA ARG A 161 -2.65 10.80 -19.98
C ARG A 161 -3.38 9.82 -20.89
N LEU A 162 -3.84 10.32 -22.03
CA LEU A 162 -4.34 9.47 -23.11
C LEU A 162 -3.19 8.67 -23.76
N PRO A 163 -3.46 7.43 -24.20
CA PRO A 163 -2.49 6.62 -24.91
C PRO A 163 -2.22 7.13 -26.32
N ASN A 164 -0.98 7.01 -26.77
CA ASN A 164 -0.64 7.14 -28.18
C ASN A 164 -1.07 5.87 -28.96
N PRO A 165 -1.26 5.94 -30.29
CA PRO A 165 -1.56 4.76 -31.09
C PRO A 165 -0.50 3.66 -30.91
N GLY A 166 -0.93 2.42 -30.63
CA GLY A 166 -0.03 1.27 -30.45
C GLY A 166 0.69 1.19 -29.09
N GLU A 167 0.35 2.07 -28.15
CA GLU A 167 0.97 2.10 -26.82
C GLU A 167 0.31 1.14 -25.82
N LEU A 168 -1.02 0.99 -25.89
CA LEU A 168 -1.79 0.16 -24.95
C LEU A 168 -1.45 -1.33 -25.03
N GLU A 169 -1.01 -1.81 -26.18
CA GLU A 169 -0.61 -3.19 -26.42
C GLU A 169 0.70 -3.53 -25.69
N LYS A 170 1.51 -2.51 -25.38
CA LYS A 170 2.80 -2.67 -24.68
C LYS A 170 2.65 -2.56 -23.17
N LEU A 171 1.51 -2.07 -22.68
CA LEU A 171 1.29 -1.82 -21.26
C LEU A 171 0.51 -2.94 -20.58
N THR A 172 0.89 -3.21 -19.34
CA THR A 172 0.22 -4.18 -18.49
C THR A 172 -0.86 -3.52 -17.65
N ASN A 173 -1.84 -4.31 -17.22
CA ASN A 173 -2.77 -3.90 -16.18
C ASN A 173 -2.04 -3.78 -14.83
N PRO A 174 -2.49 -2.92 -13.91
CA PRO A 174 -1.92 -2.87 -12.57
C PRO A 174 -2.20 -4.18 -11.83
N THR A 175 -1.14 -4.87 -11.42
CA THR A 175 -1.21 -6.10 -10.61
C THR A 175 -0.39 -5.94 -9.35
N SER A 176 -0.81 -6.62 -8.28
CA SER A 176 -0.01 -6.75 -7.07
C SER A 176 0.60 -8.14 -6.98
N VAL A 177 1.78 -8.19 -6.39
CA VAL A 177 2.56 -9.41 -6.22
C VAL A 177 2.48 -9.80 -4.75
N ALA A 178 2.30 -11.10 -4.48
CA ALA A 178 2.32 -11.58 -3.11
C ALA A 178 3.71 -11.33 -2.49
N PRO A 179 3.81 -10.80 -1.26
CA PRO A 179 5.09 -10.45 -0.65
C PRO A 179 6.05 -11.66 -0.53
N ILE A 180 5.51 -12.87 -0.40
CA ILE A 180 6.34 -14.09 -0.38
C ILE A 180 7.07 -14.35 -1.73
N ARG A 181 6.51 -13.92 -2.87
CA ARG A 181 7.20 -14.02 -4.18
C ARG A 181 8.43 -13.12 -4.20
N LEU A 182 8.31 -11.91 -3.67
CA LEU A 182 9.43 -10.97 -3.53
C LEU A 182 10.54 -11.54 -2.64
N GLN A 183 10.18 -12.14 -1.50
CA GLN A 183 11.15 -12.81 -0.62
C GLN A 183 11.91 -13.95 -1.33
N ARG A 184 11.19 -14.77 -2.10
CA ARG A 184 11.82 -15.86 -2.86
C ARG A 184 12.73 -15.37 -3.98
N ALA A 185 12.30 -14.32 -4.70
CA ALA A 185 13.11 -13.71 -5.74
C ALA A 185 14.43 -13.14 -5.18
N ILE A 186 14.41 -12.43 -4.04
CA ILE A 186 15.65 -11.91 -3.45
C ILE A 186 16.54 -13.02 -2.87
N ARG A 187 15.94 -14.11 -2.35
CA ARG A 187 16.68 -15.31 -1.97
C ARG A 187 17.41 -15.94 -3.16
N ALA A 188 16.74 -16.02 -4.32
CA ALA A 188 17.35 -16.56 -5.52
C ALA A 188 18.48 -15.68 -6.07
N ILE A 189 18.31 -14.35 -6.05
CA ILE A 189 19.40 -13.40 -6.37
C ILE A 189 20.63 -13.62 -5.49
N ASN A 190 20.42 -13.99 -4.22
CA ASN A 190 21.49 -14.28 -3.26
C ASN A 190 21.91 -15.77 -3.27
N GLY A 191 21.53 -16.56 -4.29
CA GLY A 191 21.97 -17.95 -4.47
C GLY A 191 21.36 -18.97 -3.50
N LEU A 192 20.29 -18.62 -2.78
CA LEU A 192 19.67 -19.47 -1.76
C LEU A 192 18.53 -20.36 -2.29
N GLU A 193 18.04 -20.07 -3.49
CA GLU A 193 17.11 -20.93 -4.23
C GLU A 193 17.25 -20.70 -5.75
N PRO A 194 16.79 -21.63 -6.61
CA PRO A 194 16.80 -21.41 -8.05
C PRO A 194 15.93 -20.21 -8.45
N TRP A 195 16.36 -19.47 -9.48
CA TRP A 195 15.55 -18.40 -10.07
C TRP A 195 14.36 -18.97 -10.85
N ASP A 196 13.15 -18.49 -10.54
CA ASP A 196 11.93 -18.79 -11.29
C ASP A 196 11.73 -17.72 -12.38
N PRO A 197 11.57 -18.09 -13.67
CA PRO A 197 11.36 -17.12 -14.75
C PRO A 197 10.16 -16.18 -14.55
N THR A 198 9.17 -16.57 -13.74
CA THR A 198 8.04 -15.70 -13.37
C THR A 198 8.44 -14.50 -12.50
N TRP A 199 9.69 -14.42 -12.03
CA TRP A 199 10.22 -13.27 -11.31
C TRP A 199 10.93 -12.26 -12.21
N ASN A 200 11.11 -12.56 -13.50
CA ASN A 200 11.73 -11.62 -14.45
C ASN A 200 11.02 -10.26 -14.46
N GLU A 201 9.69 -10.28 -14.36
CA GLU A 201 8.83 -9.09 -14.31
C GLU A 201 9.06 -8.19 -13.07
N LEU A 202 9.74 -8.71 -12.04
CA LEU A 202 10.01 -8.02 -10.78
C LEU A 202 11.36 -7.32 -10.78
N THR A 203 12.25 -7.65 -11.72
CA THR A 203 13.60 -7.11 -11.79
C THR A 203 13.57 -5.62 -12.11
N TYR A 204 14.54 -4.88 -11.57
CA TYR A 204 14.71 -3.45 -11.84
C TYR A 204 14.65 -3.13 -13.34
N GLU A 205 15.44 -3.83 -14.16
CA GLU A 205 15.51 -3.65 -15.62
C GLU A 205 14.15 -3.87 -16.31
N SER A 206 13.42 -4.92 -15.92
CA SER A 206 12.10 -5.20 -16.52
C SER A 206 11.05 -4.16 -16.13
N VAL A 207 11.13 -3.59 -14.93
CA VAL A 207 10.24 -2.51 -14.48
C VAL A 207 10.61 -1.20 -15.16
N LEU A 208 11.90 -0.90 -15.28
CA LEU A 208 12.41 0.28 -15.98
C LEU A 208 11.98 0.30 -17.45
N ALA A 209 12.05 -0.83 -18.16
CA ALA A 209 11.61 -0.96 -19.54
C ALA A 209 10.10 -0.68 -19.77
N ARG A 210 9.29 -0.66 -18.70
CA ARG A 210 7.86 -0.35 -18.72
C ARG A 210 7.52 1.06 -18.24
N CYS A 211 8.52 1.87 -17.91
CA CYS A 211 8.30 3.26 -17.53
C CYS A 211 7.93 4.10 -18.76
N ILE A 212 7.10 5.13 -18.55
CA ILE A 212 6.85 6.12 -19.61
C ILE A 212 8.15 6.91 -19.82
N PRO A 213 8.69 7.04 -21.04
CA PRO A 213 9.77 7.98 -21.29
C PRO A 213 9.30 9.39 -20.92
N VAL A 214 10.11 10.09 -20.13
CA VAL A 214 9.87 11.49 -19.72
C VAL A 214 9.97 12.41 -20.93
#